data_AF-A0A970E8W7-F1
#
_entry.id   AF-A0A970E8W7-F1
#
_cell.length_a   1.000
_cell.length_b   1.000
_cell.length_c   1.000
_cell.angle_alpha   90.00
_cell.angle_beta   90.00
_cell.angle_gamma   90.00
#
_symmetry.space_group_name_H-M   'P 1'
#
loop_
_entity.id
_entity.type
_entity.pdbx_description
1 polymer ?
#
loop_
_entity_poly.entity_id
_entity_poly.type
_entity_poly.pdbx_seq_one_letter_code
_entity_poly.pdbx_strand_id
1 'polypeptide(L)'
;IFLNIIMMMPFGFLYPIIKKSGILKTVAMCFLFSLAIESTQLLSAFWGGLASRTFDATDLITNTFGGLIGYLFFVIIKPTILRIINEQ
;
A
#
# COMPACT_ATOMS: atom_id res chain seq x y z
N ILE A 1 4.44 -12.96 -0.05
CA ILE A 1 5.19 -12.19 -1.09
C ILE A 1 4.30 -11.64 -2.22
N PHE A 2 3.94 -12.38 -3.28
CA PHE A 2 3.24 -11.78 -4.44
C PHE A 2 1.85 -11.21 -4.11
N LEU A 3 1.10 -11.88 -3.23
CA LEU A 3 -0.22 -11.43 -2.76
C LEU A 3 -0.12 -10.11 -1.96
N ASN A 4 0.95 -9.93 -1.18
CA ASN A 4 1.18 -8.74 -0.36
C ASN A 4 1.41 -7.50 -1.26
N ILE A 5 2.23 -7.68 -2.30
CA ILE A 5 2.46 -6.66 -3.34
C ILE A 5 1.13 -6.25 -4.00
N ILE A 6 0.32 -7.22 -4.43
CA ILE A 6 -0.97 -6.97 -5.10
C ILE A 6 -1.95 -6.26 -4.17
N MET A 7 -1.99 -6.63 -2.89
CA MET A 7 -2.89 -6.03 -1.90
C MET A 7 -2.59 -4.55 -1.67
N MET A 8 -1.32 -4.15 -1.64
CA MET A 8 -0.94 -2.76 -1.37
C MET A 8 -0.95 -1.86 -2.62
N MET A 9 -0.88 -2.44 -3.82
CA MET A 9 -0.91 -1.70 -5.08
C MET A 9 -2.12 -0.76 -5.26
N PRO A 10 -3.38 -1.18 -5.03
CA PRO A 10 -4.52 -0.26 -5.14
C PRO A 10 -4.46 0.88 -4.11
N PHE A 11 -3.95 0.62 -2.91
CA PHE A 11 -3.78 1.65 -1.88
C PHE A 11 -2.74 2.70 -2.31
N GLY A 12 -1.59 2.26 -2.85
CA GLY A 12 -0.55 3.14 -3.40
C GLY A 12 -1.02 3.98 -4.60
N PHE A 13 -1.99 3.49 -5.37
CA PHE A 13 -2.63 4.21 -6.47
C PHE A 13 -3.69 5.22 -5.97
N LEU A 14 -4.54 4.82 -5.03
CA LEU A 14 -5.67 5.63 -4.53
C LEU A 14 -5.24 6.78 -3.61
N TYR A 15 -4.25 6.55 -2.75
CA TYR A 15 -3.79 7.54 -1.78
C TYR A 15 -3.38 8.90 -2.42
N PRO A 16 -2.54 8.93 -3.46
CA PRO A 16 -2.16 10.19 -4.10
C PRO A 16 -3.30 10.86 -4.87
N ILE A 17 -4.33 10.11 -5.31
CA ILE A 17 -5.54 10.67 -5.94
C ILE A 17 -6.32 11.49 -4.92
N ILE A 18 -6.56 10.93 -3.73
CA ILE A 18 -7.40 11.56 -2.70
C ILE A 18 -6.65 12.71 -2.01
N LYS A 19 -5.40 12.47 -1.59
CA LYS A 19 -4.62 13.42 -0.79
C LYS A 19 -3.65 14.28 -1.58
N LYS A 20 -3.64 14.19 -2.93
CA LYS A 20 -2.69 14.91 -3.82
C LYS A 20 -1.25 14.84 -3.31
N SER A 21 -0.86 13.65 -2.87
CA SER A 21 0.39 13.41 -2.15
C SER A 21 1.52 12.95 -3.07
N GLY A 22 2.76 13.32 -2.72
CA GLY A 22 3.96 12.87 -3.42
C GLY A 22 4.32 11.41 -3.11
N ILE A 23 5.31 10.90 -3.84
CA ILE A 23 5.80 9.52 -3.72
C ILE A 23 6.22 9.17 -2.29
N LEU A 24 7.00 10.04 -1.64
CA LEU A 24 7.52 9.81 -0.29
C LEU A 24 6.40 9.65 0.75
N LYS A 25 5.37 10.51 0.68
CA LYS A 25 4.22 10.42 1.59
C LYS A 25 3.40 9.17 1.34
N THR A 26 3.22 8.80 0.07
CA THR A 26 2.48 7.58 -0.30
C THR A 26 3.20 6.33 0.20
N VAL A 27 4.51 6.23 -0.04
CA VAL A 27 5.34 5.10 0.41
C VAL A 27 5.39 5.03 1.93
N ALA A 28 5.58 6.16 2.62
CA ALA A 28 5.54 6.21 4.09
C ALA A 28 4.19 5.75 4.64
N MET A 29 3.08 6.14 4.01
CA MET A 29 1.75 5.71 4.43
C MET A 29 1.53 4.21 4.17
N CYS A 30 2.00 3.68 3.02
CA CYS A 30 1.95 2.25 2.73
C CYS A 30 2.75 1.44 3.74
N PHE A 31 3.95 1.94 4.12
CA PHE A 31 4.78 1.35 5.16
C PHE A 31 4.07 1.34 6.51
N LEU A 32 3.52 2.49 6.95
CA LEU A 32 2.78 2.59 8.22
C LEU A 32 1.54 1.69 8.23
N PHE A 33 0.81 1.63 7.12
CA PHE A 33 -0.37 0.78 7.00
C PHE A 33 0.01 -0.71 7.07
N SER A 34 1.07 -1.11 6.35
CA SER A 34 1.59 -2.47 6.44
C SER A 34 2.11 -2.79 7.84
N LEU A 35 2.79 -1.85 8.49
CA LEU A 35 3.27 -2.02 9.86
C LEU A 35 2.10 -2.22 10.84
N ALA A 36 1.00 -1.50 10.63
CA ALA A 36 -0.21 -1.68 11.42
C ALA A 36 -0.84 -3.07 11.22
N ILE A 37 -0.87 -3.59 9.97
CA ILE A 37 -1.36 -4.95 9.68
C ILE A 37 -0.52 -6.01 10.40
N GLU A 38 0.80 -5.97 10.21
CA GLU A 38 1.73 -6.90 10.85
C GLU A 38 1.66 -6.82 12.39
N SER A 39 1.53 -5.61 12.93
CA SER A 39 1.36 -5.40 14.38
C SER A 39 0.04 -5.95 14.91
N THR A 40 -1.05 -5.79 14.15
CA THR A 40 -2.37 -6.35 14.51
C THR A 40 -2.34 -7.88 14.49
N GLN A 41 -1.67 -8.46 13.51
CA GLN A 41 -1.46 -9.91 13.44
C GLN A 41 -0.63 -10.41 14.63
N LEU A 42 0.46 -9.71 14.98
CA LEU A 42 1.26 -10.05 16.16
C LEU A 42 0.43 -9.98 17.45
N LEU A 43 -0.32 -8.89 17.66
CA LEU A 43 -1.20 -8.74 18.83
C LEU A 43 -2.28 -9.84 18.89
N SER A 44 -2.84 -10.22 17.74
CA SER A 44 -3.83 -11.31 17.67
C SER A 44 -3.22 -12.68 18.00
N ALA A 45 -1.96 -12.91 17.62
CA ALA A 45 -1.22 -14.11 17.98
C ALA A 45 -0.91 -14.17 19.48
N PHE A 46 -0.59 -13.02 20.10
CA PHE A 46 -0.39 -12.92 21.55
C PHE A 46 -1.67 -13.23 22.35
N TRP A 47 -2.86 -12.95 21.81
CA TRP A 47 -4.15 -13.15 22.50
C TRP A 47 -4.79 -14.53 22.27
N GLY A 48 -4.12 -15.45 21.56
CA GLY A 48 -4.61 -16.81 21.31
C GLY A 48 -5.61 -16.93 20.14
N GLY A 49 -5.66 -15.94 19.24
CA GLY A 49 -6.51 -15.97 18.04
C GLY A 49 -6.04 -16.96 16.98
N LEU A 50 -6.99 -17.43 16.16
CA LEU A 50 -6.79 -18.38 15.06
C LEU A 50 -5.68 -17.91 14.11
N ALA A 51 -4.71 -18.80 13.90
CA ALA A 51 -3.51 -18.68 13.07
C ALA A 51 -2.40 -17.78 13.67
N SER A 52 -1.46 -18.44 14.35
CA SER A 52 -0.14 -17.93 14.75
C SER A 52 0.67 -17.46 13.54
N ARG A 53 0.40 -16.24 13.05
CA ARG A 53 1.29 -15.52 12.15
C ARG A 53 2.17 -14.58 12.95
N THR A 54 3.45 -14.89 12.96
CA THR A 54 4.51 -14.04 13.50
C THR A 54 4.68 -12.82 12.59
N PHE A 55 5.02 -11.67 13.19
CA PHE A 55 5.40 -10.46 12.46
C PHE A 55 6.44 -10.78 11.38
N ASP A 56 6.12 -10.58 10.10
CA ASP A 56 7.01 -10.87 8.99
C ASP A 56 7.50 -9.57 8.34
N ALA A 57 8.76 -9.23 8.62
CA ALA A 57 9.40 -8.05 8.04
C ALA A 57 9.50 -8.14 6.49
N THR A 58 9.49 -9.35 5.92
CA THR A 58 9.47 -9.55 4.47
C THR A 58 8.14 -9.10 3.88
N ASP A 59 7.05 -9.34 4.58
CA ASP A 59 5.71 -8.93 4.17
C ASP A 59 5.55 -7.40 4.29
N LEU A 60 6.15 -6.78 5.31
CA LEU A 60 6.27 -5.33 5.42
C LEU A 60 7.00 -4.69 4.22
N ILE A 61 8.15 -5.24 3.84
CA ILE A 61 8.96 -4.73 2.72
C ILE A 61 8.20 -4.92 1.40
N THR A 62 7.61 -6.10 1.18
CA THR A 62 6.91 -6.42 -0.07
C THR A 62 5.61 -5.60 -0.22
N ASN A 63 4.87 -5.37 0.85
CA ASN A 63 3.74 -4.44 0.85
C ASN A 63 4.17 -3.01 0.52
N THR A 64 5.23 -2.51 1.15
CA THR A 64 5.77 -1.17 0.86
C THR A 64 6.18 -1.04 -0.62
N PHE A 65 6.78 -2.08 -1.18
CA PHE A 65 7.12 -2.16 -2.60
C PHE A 65 5.89 -2.19 -3.52
N GLY A 66 4.83 -2.92 -3.14
CA GLY A 66 3.54 -2.89 -3.83
C GLY A 66 2.91 -1.49 -3.86
N GLY A 67 3.00 -0.76 -2.74
CA GLY A 67 2.57 0.64 -2.67
C GLY A 67 3.36 1.56 -3.60
N LEU A 68 4.67 1.36 -3.72
CA LEU A 68 5.53 2.09 -4.68
C LEU A 68 5.11 1.79 -6.12
N ILE A 69 4.88 0.52 -6.48
CA ILE A 69 4.40 0.13 -7.80
C ILE A 69 3.04 0.78 -8.10
N GLY A 70 2.11 0.75 -7.14
CA GLY A 70 0.81 1.40 -7.26
C GLY A 70 0.90 2.90 -7.53
N TYR A 71 1.83 3.59 -6.86
CA TYR A 71 2.11 5.01 -7.12
C TYR A 71 2.70 5.24 -8.52
N LEU A 72 3.60 4.36 -9.00
CA LEU A 72 4.14 4.46 -10.36
C LEU A 72 3.03 4.30 -11.41
N PHE A 73 2.12 3.36 -11.23
CA PHE A 73 0.93 3.24 -12.07
C PHE A 73 0.07 4.52 -12.04
N PHE A 74 -0.11 5.13 -10.87
CA PHE A 74 -0.80 6.41 -10.76
C PHE A 74 -0.11 7.50 -11.59
N VAL A 75 1.22 7.63 -11.50
CA VAL A 75 1.96 8.64 -12.28
C VAL A 75 1.80 8.44 -13.77
N ILE A 76 1.81 7.19 -14.25
CA ILE A 76 1.64 6.85 -15.67
C ILE A 76 0.21 7.17 -16.14
N ILE A 77 -0.80 6.89 -15.31
CA ILE A 77 -2.21 7.07 -15.68
C ILE A 77 -2.70 8.51 -15.46
N LYS A 78 -2.11 9.25 -14.52
CA LYS A 78 -2.44 10.64 -14.20
C LYS A 78 -2.54 11.55 -15.44
N PRO A 79 -1.59 11.59 -16.39
CA PRO A 79 -1.71 12.43 -17.59
C PRO A 79 -2.92 12.03 -18.45
N THR A 80 -3.23 10.74 -18.55
CA THR A 80 -4.40 10.24 -19.30
C THR A 80 -5.71 10.64 -18.62
N ILE A 81 -5.81 10.49 -17.28
CA ILE A 81 -6.98 10.91 -16.51
C ILE A 81 -7.21 12.42 -16.66
N LEU A 82 -6.15 13.23 -16.53
CA LEU A 82 -6.27 14.68 -16.67
C LEU A 82 -6.68 15.07 -18.09
N ARG A 83 -6.20 14.36 -19.11
CA ARG A 83 -6.61 14.59 -20.49
C ARG A 83 -8.10 14.28 -20.72
N ILE A 84 -8.61 13.18 -20.17
CA ILE A 84 -10.03 12.80 -20.27
C ILE A 84 -10.92 13.83 -19.54
N ILE A 85 -10.51 14.29 -18.36
CA ILE A 85 -11.28 15.28 -17.58
C ILE A 85 -11.28 16.65 -18.26
N ASN A 86 -10.21 17.03 -18.94
CA ASN A 86 -10.07 18.36 -19.55
C ASN A 86 -10.61 18.41 -21.00
N GLU A 87 -10.94 17.26 -21.60
CA GLU A 87 -11.68 17.14 -22.87
C GLU A 87 -13.21 17.04 -22.65
N GLN A 88 -13.68 17.09 -21.40
CA GLN A 88 -15.09 17.26 -21.00
C GLN A 88 -15.37 18.74 -20.71
#